data_AF-A0A832NNA8-F1
#
_entry.id   AF-A0A832NNA8-F1
#
_cell.length_a   1.000
_cell.length_b   1.000
_cell.length_c   1.000
_cell.angle_alpha   90.00
_cell.angle_beta   90.00
_cell.angle_gamma   90.00
#
_symmetry.space_group_name_H-M   'P 1'
#
loop_
_entity.id
_entity.type
_entity.pdbx_description
1 polymer ?
#
loop_
_entity_poly.entity_id
_entity_poly.type
_entity_poly.pdbx_seq_one_letter_code
_entity_poly.pdbx_strand_id
1 'polypeptide(L)'
;MVAVTNALLERLMADLSSETNHLEGRLSGTLTVTDGHTETWRSVNGYGNLALTNGLIWDIPIFGILTPVLNSISPGLGNSRASEGTCTFVITNGVIRTDNLEIRSPALRLRYRGTVDLAQQVEARVEAEPLRDLWVVGPLVSTVFWPVTKLFEFRVFGRLGEPTTEPVYLLPRLMLMPLRPFRTIKGWFQDNSRTPSNGTPPNP
;
A
#
# COMPACT_ATOMS: atom_id res chain seq x y z
N MET A 1 -14.25 30.99 -4.59
CA MET A 1 -13.93 29.89 -3.66
C MET A 1 -15.10 28.92 -3.65
N VAL A 2 -14.84 27.65 -3.91
CA VAL A 2 -15.85 26.57 -3.88
C VAL A 2 -15.45 25.63 -2.74
N ALA A 3 -16.40 25.30 -1.87
CA ALA A 3 -16.19 24.35 -0.79
C ALA A 3 -17.20 23.22 -0.93
N VAL A 4 -16.71 21.99 -0.82
CA VAL A 4 -17.52 20.78 -0.78
C VAL A 4 -17.32 20.18 0.60
N THR A 5 -18.39 19.96 1.34
CA THR A 5 -18.28 19.35 2.68
C THR A 5 -19.21 18.15 2.71
N ASN A 6 -18.69 17.02 3.20
CA ASN A 6 -19.49 15.82 3.43
C ASN A 6 -20.20 15.27 2.18
N ALA A 7 -19.63 15.45 0.99
CA ALA A 7 -20.16 14.86 -0.22
C ALA A 7 -19.92 13.35 -0.22
N LEU A 8 -20.92 12.59 -0.70
CA LEU A 8 -20.77 11.16 -0.90
C LEU A 8 -19.89 10.91 -2.11
N LEU A 9 -18.79 10.17 -1.93
CA LEU A 9 -17.83 9.88 -2.99
C LEU A 9 -18.49 9.14 -4.16
N GLU A 10 -19.37 8.19 -3.86
CA GLU A 10 -20.17 7.43 -4.83
C GLU A 10 -20.89 8.35 -5.83
N ARG A 11 -21.60 9.37 -5.32
CA ARG A 11 -22.40 10.28 -6.15
C ARG A 11 -21.52 11.20 -6.99
N LEU A 12 -20.44 11.70 -6.41
CA LEU A 12 -19.48 12.54 -7.13
C LEU A 12 -18.82 11.78 -8.28
N MET A 13 -18.55 10.49 -8.06
CA MET A 13 -17.89 9.64 -9.06
C MET A 13 -18.86 9.10 -10.09
N ALA A 14 -20.12 8.81 -9.74
CA ALA A 14 -21.15 8.47 -10.71
C ALA A 14 -21.37 9.59 -11.76
N ASP A 15 -21.25 10.86 -11.35
CA ASP A 15 -21.31 12.02 -12.26
C ASP A 15 -20.07 12.14 -13.16
N LEU A 16 -18.94 11.54 -12.77
CA LEU A 16 -17.64 11.66 -13.45
C LEU A 16 -17.19 10.37 -14.18
N SER A 17 -17.77 9.22 -13.86
CA SER A 17 -17.40 7.88 -14.34
C SER A 17 -18.56 6.90 -14.14
N SER A 18 -18.94 6.18 -15.19
CA SER A 18 -20.04 5.20 -15.16
C SER A 18 -19.68 3.82 -14.61
N GLU A 19 -18.42 3.58 -14.24
CA GLU A 19 -17.90 2.22 -13.99
C GLU A 19 -17.64 1.88 -12.52
N THR A 20 -17.74 2.83 -11.59
CA THR A 20 -17.23 2.64 -10.22
C THR A 20 -18.34 2.41 -9.19
N ASN A 21 -18.86 1.17 -9.14
CA ASN A 21 -20.04 0.80 -8.35
C ASN A 21 -19.78 0.43 -6.87
N HIS A 22 -18.53 0.44 -6.38
CA HIS A 22 -18.23 0.19 -4.96
C HIS A 22 -17.44 1.31 -4.27
N LEU A 23 -17.52 2.54 -4.76
CA LEU A 23 -16.91 3.67 -4.05
C LEU A 23 -17.77 4.10 -2.87
N GLU A 24 -17.17 4.14 -1.70
CA GLU A 24 -17.81 4.64 -0.49
C GLU A 24 -16.92 5.71 0.17
N GLY A 25 -17.53 6.52 1.04
CA GLY A 25 -16.82 7.48 1.87
C GLY A 25 -17.38 8.90 1.80
N ARG A 26 -16.89 9.74 2.71
CA ARG A 26 -17.26 11.16 2.77
C ARG A 26 -16.08 12.01 2.33
N LEU A 27 -16.26 12.72 1.23
CA LEU A 27 -15.29 13.67 0.69
C LEU A 27 -15.64 15.08 1.16
N SER A 28 -14.65 15.78 1.69
CA SER A 28 -14.70 17.20 2.01
C SER A 28 -13.46 17.87 1.44
N GLY A 29 -13.56 19.13 1.08
CA GLY A 29 -12.46 19.85 0.49
C GLY A 29 -12.82 21.27 0.08
N THR A 30 -11.78 22.02 -0.20
CA THR A 30 -11.91 23.39 -0.70
C THR A 30 -11.11 23.55 -1.98
N LEU A 31 -11.63 24.37 -2.89
CA LEU A 31 -10.97 24.78 -4.11
C LEU A 31 -11.08 26.29 -4.23
N THR A 32 -9.92 26.95 -4.29
CA THR A 32 -9.81 28.37 -4.62
C THR A 32 -9.20 28.48 -6.01
N VAL A 33 -10.03 28.91 -6.97
CA VAL A 33 -9.56 29.28 -8.31
C VAL A 33 -9.04 30.71 -8.23
N THR A 34 -7.78 30.91 -8.60
CA THR A 34 -7.11 32.22 -8.55
C THR A 34 -7.12 32.91 -9.91
N ASP A 35 -7.12 32.14 -10.99
CA ASP A 35 -7.17 32.64 -12.36
C ASP A 35 -7.77 31.57 -13.29
N GLY A 36 -8.55 31.99 -14.26
CA GLY A 36 -9.22 31.08 -15.19
C GLY A 36 -9.79 31.82 -16.38
N HIS A 37 -9.25 31.54 -17.57
CA HIS A 37 -9.74 32.14 -18.81
C HIS A 37 -10.84 31.26 -19.41
N THR A 38 -12.06 31.81 -19.53
CA THR A 38 -13.25 31.10 -20.06
C THR A 38 -13.05 30.62 -21.50
N GLU A 39 -12.18 31.27 -22.27
CA GLU A 39 -11.90 30.94 -23.68
C GLU A 39 -10.94 29.75 -23.84
N THR A 40 -10.24 29.36 -22.77
CA THR A 40 -9.40 28.17 -22.76
C THR A 40 -9.53 27.51 -21.39
N TRP A 41 -10.53 26.65 -21.27
CA TRP A 41 -10.75 25.72 -20.15
C TRP A 41 -9.48 24.93 -19.72
N ARG A 42 -8.41 24.98 -20.54
CA ARG A 42 -7.08 24.42 -20.30
C ARG A 42 -6.10 25.31 -19.51
N SER A 43 -6.52 26.45 -18.96
CA SER A 43 -5.64 27.36 -18.21
C SER A 43 -6.25 27.78 -16.86
N VAL A 44 -6.69 26.80 -16.07
CA VAL A 44 -7.16 27.05 -14.71
C VAL A 44 -5.97 27.03 -13.75
N ASN A 45 -5.91 28.04 -12.88
CA ASN A 45 -4.98 28.12 -11.77
C ASN A 45 -5.76 28.17 -10.45
N GLY A 46 -5.21 27.52 -9.43
CA GLY A 46 -5.86 27.49 -8.13
C GLY A 46 -5.14 26.61 -7.14
N TYR A 47 -5.74 26.43 -5.98
CA TYR A 47 -5.22 25.56 -4.93
C TYR A 47 -6.35 25.11 -4.02
N GLY A 48 -6.09 24.06 -3.24
CA GLY A 48 -7.09 23.50 -2.38
C GLY A 48 -6.58 22.37 -1.51
N ASN A 49 -7.53 21.77 -0.81
CA ASN A 49 -7.31 20.60 0.02
C ASN A 49 -8.47 19.63 -0.13
N LEU A 50 -8.17 18.34 0.03
CA LEU A 50 -9.16 17.27 0.07
C LEU A 50 -8.95 16.44 1.34
N ALA A 51 -10.05 15.98 1.90
CA ALA A 51 -10.13 15.06 3.01
C ALA A 51 -11.21 14.02 2.68
N LEU A 52 -10.85 12.76 2.80
CA LEU A 52 -11.72 11.60 2.64
C LEU A 52 -11.73 10.86 3.97
N THR A 53 -12.91 10.43 4.40
CA THR A 53 -13.06 9.59 5.59
C THR A 53 -13.90 8.37 5.28
N ASN A 54 -13.55 7.24 5.90
CA ASN A 54 -14.23 5.94 5.77
C ASN A 54 -14.39 5.48 4.31
N GLY A 55 -13.35 5.69 3.50
CA GLY A 55 -13.39 5.51 2.06
C GLY A 55 -13.12 4.08 1.58
N LEU A 56 -13.96 3.55 0.70
CA LEU A 56 -13.61 2.39 -0.11
C LEU A 56 -13.18 2.92 -1.48
N ILE A 57 -11.87 2.96 -1.72
CA ILE A 57 -11.29 3.69 -2.86
C ILE A 57 -10.49 2.81 -3.83
N TRP A 58 -10.42 1.52 -3.59
CA TRP A 58 -9.62 0.60 -4.41
C TRP A 58 -10.17 0.45 -5.83
N ASP A 59 -11.45 0.76 -6.05
CA ASP A 59 -12.03 0.77 -7.38
C ASP A 59 -11.63 2.01 -8.20
N ILE A 60 -10.98 3.00 -7.58
CA ILE A 60 -10.36 4.10 -8.31
C ILE A 60 -9.06 3.57 -8.94
N PRO A 61 -8.88 3.58 -10.27
CA PRO A 61 -7.80 2.83 -10.92
C PRO A 61 -6.39 3.18 -10.42
N ILE A 62 -6.12 4.44 -10.11
CA ILE A 62 -4.82 4.90 -9.57
C ILE A 62 -4.48 4.29 -8.19
N PHE A 63 -5.49 3.90 -7.42
CA PHE A 63 -5.33 3.22 -6.13
C PHE A 63 -5.40 1.69 -6.30
N GLY A 64 -6.34 1.20 -7.13
CA GLY A 64 -6.54 -0.22 -7.41
C GLY A 64 -5.37 -0.91 -8.11
N ILE A 65 -4.56 -0.19 -8.88
CA ILE A 65 -3.38 -0.77 -9.54
C ILE A 65 -2.34 -1.35 -8.56
N LEU A 66 -2.36 -0.92 -7.30
CA LEU A 66 -1.49 -1.45 -6.25
C LEU A 66 -2.07 -2.67 -5.55
N THR A 67 -3.36 -2.98 -5.73
CA THR A 67 -4.05 -4.09 -5.07
C THR A 67 -3.35 -5.44 -5.21
N PRO A 68 -2.85 -5.86 -6.40
CA PRO A 68 -2.12 -7.13 -6.53
C PRO A 68 -0.84 -7.17 -5.68
N VAL A 69 -0.10 -6.05 -5.66
CA VAL A 69 1.15 -5.95 -4.90
C VAL A 69 0.87 -5.97 -3.40
N LEU A 70 -0.14 -5.22 -2.96
CA LEU A 70 -0.56 -5.20 -1.55
C LEU A 70 -1.06 -6.58 -1.09
N ASN A 71 -1.85 -7.27 -1.91
CA ASN A 71 -2.35 -8.61 -1.60
C ASN A 71 -1.25 -9.68 -1.59
N SER A 72 -0.12 -9.47 -2.29
CA SER A 72 1.05 -10.35 -2.20
C SER A 72 1.77 -10.28 -0.85
N ILE A 73 1.64 -9.15 -0.14
CA ILE A 73 2.22 -8.96 1.20
C ILE A 73 1.31 -9.61 2.25
N SER A 74 0.01 -9.28 2.21
CA SER A 74 -1.00 -9.92 3.04
C SER A 74 -2.35 -9.93 2.32
N PRO A 75 -3.05 -11.09 2.28
CA PRO A 75 -4.39 -11.16 1.73
C PRO A 75 -5.32 -10.11 2.35
N GLY A 76 -6.05 -9.37 1.51
CA GLY A 76 -7.06 -8.39 1.94
C GLY A 76 -6.58 -6.94 2.07
N LEU A 77 -5.26 -6.67 1.99
CA LEU A 77 -4.75 -5.29 2.09
C LEU A 77 -5.25 -4.38 0.96
N GLY A 78 -5.30 -4.89 -0.27
CA GLY A 78 -5.77 -4.13 -1.44
C GLY A 78 -7.29 -4.04 -1.58
N ASN A 79 -8.03 -4.43 -0.54
CA ASN A 79 -9.49 -4.29 -0.45
C ASN A 79 -9.90 -3.64 0.90
N SER A 80 -8.94 -3.17 1.69
CA SER A 80 -9.17 -2.68 3.05
C SER A 80 -9.70 -1.25 3.07
N ARG A 81 -10.76 -0.96 3.82
CA ARG A 81 -11.30 0.41 3.91
C ARG A 81 -10.22 1.40 4.37
N ALA A 82 -10.06 2.49 3.63
CA ALA A 82 -9.26 3.62 4.05
C ALA A 82 -9.99 4.33 5.20
N SER A 83 -9.32 4.48 6.34
CA SER A 83 -9.85 5.26 7.46
C SER A 83 -9.86 6.75 7.10
N GLU A 84 -8.79 7.20 6.45
CA GLU A 84 -8.59 8.61 6.13
C GLU A 84 -7.75 8.77 4.85
N GLY A 85 -8.05 9.79 4.06
CA GLY A 85 -7.22 10.26 2.96
C GLY A 85 -7.14 11.78 2.98
N THR A 86 -5.96 12.39 2.96
CA THR A 86 -5.82 13.85 2.97
C THR A 86 -4.80 14.30 1.95
N CYS A 87 -5.01 15.46 1.35
CA CYS A 87 -4.00 16.12 0.53
C CYS A 87 -4.23 17.63 0.45
N THR A 88 -3.16 18.33 0.10
CA THR A 88 -3.24 19.66 -0.51
C THR A 88 -2.82 19.57 -1.96
N PHE A 89 -3.40 20.39 -2.81
CA PHE A 89 -3.04 20.44 -4.22
C PHE A 89 -2.98 21.87 -4.72
N VAL A 90 -2.17 22.07 -5.76
CA VAL A 90 -2.14 23.28 -6.57
C VAL A 90 -2.51 22.93 -8.00
N ILE A 91 -3.17 23.85 -8.68
CA ILE A 91 -3.47 23.76 -10.11
C ILE A 91 -2.67 24.86 -10.79
N THR A 92 -1.86 24.48 -11.77
CA THR A 92 -1.10 25.44 -12.59
C THR A 92 -1.26 25.06 -14.04
N ASN A 93 -1.83 25.95 -14.85
CA ASN A 93 -2.09 25.73 -16.27
C ASN A 93 -2.84 24.41 -16.54
N GLY A 94 -3.86 24.11 -15.72
CA GLY A 94 -4.62 22.87 -15.82
C GLY A 94 -3.92 21.61 -15.31
N VAL A 95 -2.69 21.69 -14.80
CA VAL A 95 -2.01 20.56 -14.16
C VAL A 95 -2.24 20.62 -12.66
N ILE A 96 -2.88 19.60 -12.11
CA ILE A 96 -3.07 19.42 -10.67
C ILE A 96 -1.84 18.72 -10.12
N ARG A 97 -1.22 19.29 -9.09
CA ARG A 97 -0.04 18.74 -8.42
C ARG A 97 -0.30 18.59 -6.92
N THR A 98 0.12 17.47 -6.36
CA THR A 98 0.12 17.22 -4.91
C THR A 98 1.44 16.59 -4.49
N ASP A 99 1.94 16.99 -3.31
CA ASP A 99 3.17 16.42 -2.73
C ASP A 99 2.92 15.67 -1.42
N ASN A 100 1.67 15.65 -0.96
CA ASN A 100 1.30 15.20 0.38
C ASN A 100 -0.05 14.49 0.40
N LEU A 101 -0.42 13.83 -0.71
CA LEU A 101 -1.58 12.94 -0.68
C LEU A 101 -1.22 11.73 0.18
N GLU A 102 -1.90 11.56 1.30
CA GLU A 102 -1.70 10.46 2.22
C GLU A 102 -3.01 9.73 2.43
N ILE A 103 -2.98 8.41 2.32
CA ILE A 103 -4.09 7.51 2.56
C ILE A 103 -3.68 6.57 3.69
N ARG A 104 -4.54 6.45 4.69
CA ARG A 104 -4.36 5.58 5.85
C ARG A 104 -5.44 4.51 5.86
N SER A 105 -5.02 3.30 6.14
CA SER A 105 -5.87 2.20 6.58
C SER A 105 -5.26 1.59 7.85
N PRO A 106 -5.98 0.72 8.58
CA PRO A 106 -5.45 0.08 9.79
C PRO A 106 -4.11 -0.65 9.57
N ALA A 107 -3.90 -1.20 8.38
CA ALA A 107 -2.74 -2.03 8.07
C ALA A 107 -1.71 -1.37 7.15
N LEU A 108 -2.02 -0.21 6.56
CA LEU A 108 -1.21 0.39 5.51
C LEU A 108 -1.29 1.92 5.54
N ARG A 109 -0.16 2.57 5.27
CA ARG A 109 -0.10 3.97 4.88
C ARG A 109 0.43 4.07 3.46
N LEU A 110 -0.27 4.80 2.61
CA LEU A 110 0.15 5.13 1.26
C LEU A 110 0.40 6.63 1.17
N ARG A 111 1.48 7.04 0.53
CA ARG A 111 1.81 8.44 0.27
C ARG A 111 2.07 8.64 -1.21
N TYR A 112 1.31 9.52 -1.82
CA TYR A 112 1.36 9.85 -3.23
C TYR A 112 1.93 11.26 -3.40
N ARG A 113 2.82 11.40 -4.39
CA ARG A 113 3.33 12.69 -4.84
C ARG A 113 3.38 12.68 -6.35
N GLY A 114 2.81 13.68 -7.00
CA GLY A 114 2.72 13.67 -8.45
C GLY A 114 1.77 14.69 -9.03
N THR A 115 1.49 14.49 -10.30
CA THR A 115 0.66 15.35 -11.13
C THR A 115 -0.41 14.58 -11.87
N VAL A 116 -1.53 15.24 -12.11
CA VAL A 116 -2.53 14.83 -13.08
C VAL A 116 -2.93 16.03 -13.93
N ASP A 117 -2.96 15.88 -15.24
CA ASP A 117 -3.41 16.92 -16.16
C ASP A 117 -4.89 16.75 -16.56
N LEU A 118 -5.45 17.74 -17.27
CA LEU A 118 -6.83 17.69 -17.76
C LEU A 118 -7.06 16.62 -18.84
N ALA A 119 -6.01 16.10 -19.47
CA ALA A 119 -6.07 14.95 -20.38
C ALA A 119 -5.99 13.61 -19.62
N GLN A 120 -6.15 13.67 -18.29
CA GLN A 120 -6.09 12.53 -17.38
C GLN A 120 -4.75 11.78 -17.45
N GLN A 121 -3.67 12.43 -17.87
CA GLN A 121 -2.33 11.85 -17.73
C GLN A 121 -1.86 12.02 -16.30
N VAL A 122 -1.48 10.91 -15.69
CA VAL A 122 -0.95 10.82 -14.34
C VAL A 122 0.53 10.55 -14.43
N GLU A 123 1.26 11.20 -13.53
CA GLU A 123 2.62 10.79 -13.17
C GLU A 123 2.79 10.99 -11.66
N ALA A 124 2.95 9.89 -10.93
CA ALA A 124 3.04 9.90 -9.48
C ALA A 124 4.07 8.90 -8.96
N ARG A 125 4.65 9.23 -7.82
CA ARG A 125 5.41 8.30 -6.98
C ARG A 125 4.54 7.94 -5.78
N VAL A 126 4.51 6.65 -5.46
CA VAL A 126 3.76 6.09 -4.36
C VAL A 126 4.69 5.37 -3.41
N GLU A 127 4.66 5.79 -2.16
CA GLU A 127 5.34 5.19 -1.02
C GLU A 127 4.32 4.38 -0.22
N ALA A 128 4.50 3.07 -0.12
CA ALA A 128 3.64 2.18 0.63
C ALA A 128 4.36 1.65 1.88
N GLU A 129 3.83 1.99 3.05
CA GLU A 129 4.36 1.66 4.37
C GLU A 129 3.36 0.75 5.11
N PRO A 130 3.66 -0.55 5.26
CA PRO A 130 2.86 -1.42 6.12
C PRO A 130 2.90 -0.95 7.58
N LEU A 131 1.74 -0.80 8.20
CA LEU A 131 1.63 -0.45 9.62
C LEU A 131 1.69 -1.73 10.46
N ARG A 132 2.42 -1.66 11.58
CA ARG A 132 2.83 -2.83 12.37
C ARG A 132 1.72 -3.43 13.25
N ASP A 133 0.54 -2.82 13.30
CA ASP A 133 -0.58 -3.25 14.15
C ASP A 133 -1.37 -4.43 13.56
N LEU A 134 -0.67 -5.42 13.01
CA LEU A 134 -1.24 -6.73 12.76
C LEU A 134 -1.21 -7.51 14.09
N TRP A 135 -2.29 -7.43 14.88
CA TRP A 135 -2.57 -8.28 16.04
C TRP A 135 -2.75 -9.78 15.67
N VAL A 136 -1.95 -10.31 14.75
CA VAL A 136 -2.11 -11.66 14.20
C VAL A 136 -1.30 -12.70 14.98
N VAL A 137 -0.60 -12.31 16.05
CA VAL A 137 0.19 -13.28 16.82
C VAL A 137 0.07 -13.03 18.31
N GLY A 138 -0.53 -13.98 19.02
CA GLY A 138 -0.52 -14.05 20.48
C GLY A 138 0.90 -14.10 21.06
N PRO A 139 1.04 -14.12 22.40
CA PRO A 139 2.24 -13.75 23.16
C PRO A 139 3.51 -14.62 22.98
N LEU A 140 3.62 -15.45 21.93
CA LEU A 140 4.72 -16.41 21.75
C LEU A 140 5.58 -16.24 20.49
N VAL A 141 5.42 -15.18 19.68
CA VAL A 141 6.34 -14.96 18.55
C VAL A 141 6.77 -13.50 18.39
N SER A 142 7.44 -12.96 19.40
CA SER A 142 7.93 -11.57 19.38
C SER A 142 9.33 -11.38 18.78
N THR A 143 10.02 -12.43 18.29
CA THR A 143 11.44 -12.30 17.90
C THR A 143 11.83 -12.85 16.51
N VAL A 144 11.07 -13.79 15.92
CA VAL A 144 11.48 -14.45 14.65
C VAL A 144 10.86 -13.82 13.39
N PHE A 145 9.73 -13.11 13.49
CA PHE A 145 9.07 -12.49 12.33
C PHE A 145 9.50 -11.05 12.03
N TRP A 146 10.72 -10.66 12.43
CA TRP A 146 11.20 -9.30 12.20
C TRP A 146 12.23 -9.19 11.06
N PRO A 147 11.82 -9.18 9.77
CA PRO A 147 12.70 -8.68 8.73
C PRO A 147 12.04 -7.51 7.99
N VAL A 148 12.39 -6.30 8.43
CA VAL A 148 12.30 -5.02 7.69
C VAL A 148 10.88 -4.53 7.39
N THR A 149 10.52 -3.39 7.98
CA THR A 149 9.39 -2.55 7.52
C THR A 149 9.77 -2.03 6.13
N LYS A 150 9.56 -2.84 5.08
CA LYS A 150 9.92 -2.49 3.71
C LYS A 150 8.97 -1.39 3.26
N LEU A 151 9.51 -0.18 3.12
CA LEU A 151 8.87 0.84 2.31
C LEU A 151 8.95 0.35 0.86
N PHE A 152 7.80 0.25 0.21
CA PHE A 152 7.73 -0.07 -1.21
C PHE A 152 7.47 1.20 -1.98
N GLU A 153 8.32 1.50 -2.95
CA GLU A 153 8.17 2.67 -3.79
C GLU A 153 7.82 2.28 -5.21
N PHE A 154 6.75 2.87 -5.73
CA PHE A 154 6.24 2.63 -7.07
C PHE A 154 6.13 3.94 -7.84
N ARG A 155 6.38 3.91 -9.13
CA ARG A 155 5.97 4.94 -10.07
C ARG A 155 4.64 4.51 -10.68
N VAL A 156 3.66 5.39 -10.66
CA VAL A 156 2.37 5.23 -11.34
C VAL A 156 2.33 6.26 -12.46
N PHE A 157 2.07 5.85 -13.70
CA PHE A 157 2.02 6.76 -14.84
C PHE A 157 1.02 6.32 -15.91
N GLY A 158 0.73 7.20 -16.86
CA GLY A 158 -0.19 6.90 -17.97
C GLY A 158 -1.57 7.51 -17.76
N ARG A 159 -2.61 6.92 -18.36
CA ARG A 159 -3.99 7.44 -18.25
C ARG A 159 -4.59 7.11 -16.89
N LEU A 160 -5.32 8.05 -16.29
CA LEU A 160 -5.95 7.87 -14.98
C LEU A 160 -6.91 6.67 -14.94
N GLY A 161 -7.58 6.36 -16.04
CA GLY A 161 -8.47 5.18 -16.17
C GLY A 161 -7.73 3.85 -16.34
N GLU A 162 -6.54 3.87 -16.94
CA GLU A 162 -5.70 2.70 -17.19
C GLU A 162 -4.24 3.01 -16.84
N PRO A 163 -3.94 3.20 -15.54
CA PRO A 163 -2.58 3.54 -15.14
C PRO A 163 -1.64 2.34 -15.35
N THR A 164 -0.34 2.61 -15.36
CA THR A 164 0.73 1.62 -15.35
C THR A 164 1.60 1.83 -14.11
N THR A 165 2.12 0.73 -13.55
CA THR A 165 3.00 0.77 -12.37
C THR A 165 4.34 0.14 -12.63
N GLU A 166 5.39 0.76 -12.09
CA GLU A 166 6.75 0.23 -12.09
C GLU A 166 7.36 0.35 -10.68
N PRO A 167 8.00 -0.70 -10.14
CA PRO A 167 8.70 -0.60 -8.87
C PRO A 167 9.96 0.25 -9.02
N VAL A 168 10.13 1.27 -8.17
CA VAL A 168 11.32 2.14 -8.18
C VAL A 168 12.47 1.52 -7.38
N TYR A 169 12.16 0.96 -6.21
CA TYR A 169 13.13 0.25 -5.37
C TYR A 169 12.49 -0.98 -4.73
N LEU A 170 12.81 -2.18 -5.25
CA LEU A 170 12.70 -3.42 -4.51
C LEU A 170 14.05 -3.65 -3.85
N LEU A 171 14.26 -3.34 -2.56
CA LEU A 171 15.50 -3.72 -1.87
C LEU A 171 15.51 -5.24 -1.60
N PRO A 172 16.21 -6.09 -2.38
CA PRO A 172 16.28 -7.52 -2.14
C PRO A 172 17.53 -7.76 -1.28
N ARG A 173 17.52 -7.27 -0.03
CA ARG A 173 18.64 -7.54 0.90
C ARG A 173 18.58 -8.93 1.55
N LEU A 174 17.80 -9.86 1.02
CA LEU A 174 17.86 -11.28 1.39
C LEU A 174 18.48 -12.19 0.31
N MET A 175 19.00 -11.63 -0.79
CA MET A 175 19.57 -12.43 -1.89
C MET A 175 21.09 -12.66 -1.79
N LEU A 176 21.68 -12.52 -0.61
CA LEU A 176 23.10 -12.83 -0.35
C LEU A 176 23.34 -13.47 1.03
N MET A 177 22.40 -14.24 1.57
CA MET A 177 22.70 -15.10 2.72
C MET A 177 23.10 -16.48 2.20
N PRO A 178 24.37 -16.92 2.31
CA PRO A 178 24.71 -18.29 2.01
C PRO A 178 24.04 -19.19 3.05
N LEU A 179 23.01 -19.94 2.64
CA LEU A 179 22.46 -21.04 3.42
C LEU A 179 23.54 -22.11 3.57
N ARG A 180 24.39 -21.99 4.60
CA ARG A 180 25.21 -23.11 5.05
C ARG A 180 24.29 -24.05 5.84
N PRO A 181 24.02 -25.28 5.37
CA PRO A 181 23.21 -26.21 6.12
C PRO A 181 23.97 -26.62 7.40
N PHE A 182 23.32 -26.53 8.56
CA PHE A 182 23.79 -27.15 9.81
C PHE A 182 23.72 -28.68 9.69
N ARG A 183 24.59 -29.28 8.88
CA ARG A 183 24.82 -30.73 8.81
C ARG A 183 26.19 -31.07 9.39
N THR A 184 26.42 -30.79 10.68
CA THR A 184 27.47 -31.51 11.44
C THR A 184 27.25 -31.42 12.96
N ILE A 185 26.24 -32.11 13.48
CA ILE A 185 26.29 -32.64 14.85
C ILE A 185 26.02 -34.15 14.75
N LYS A 186 26.95 -34.85 14.11
CA LYS A 186 27.11 -36.30 14.19
C LYS A 186 28.62 -36.51 14.32
N GLY A 187 29.09 -36.83 15.51
CA GLY A 187 30.48 -37.26 15.66
C GLY A 187 31.20 -36.96 16.97
N TRP A 188 30.55 -36.54 18.05
CA TRP A 188 31.21 -36.46 19.36
C TRP A 188 30.30 -37.07 20.43
N PHE A 189 30.81 -38.14 21.05
CA PHE A 189 30.23 -38.95 22.12
C PHE A 189 29.26 -40.08 21.69
N GLN A 190 29.79 -41.03 20.90
CA GLN A 190 29.66 -42.43 21.31
C GLN A 190 30.71 -42.67 22.40
N ASP A 191 30.30 -42.67 23.66
CA ASP A 191 30.73 -43.72 24.59
C ASP A 191 29.70 -43.83 25.71
N ASN A 192 28.68 -44.65 25.47
CA ASN A 192 28.02 -45.51 26.45
C ASN A 192 26.75 -46.09 25.84
N SER A 193 26.92 -47.14 25.04
CA SER A 193 25.86 -48.12 24.85
C SER A 193 26.43 -49.49 24.56
N ARG A 194 26.64 -50.29 25.62
CA ARG A 194 26.40 -51.74 25.58
C ARG A 194 25.67 -52.16 26.88
N THR A 195 24.35 -52.24 26.86
CA THR A 195 23.48 -53.40 26.54
C THR A 195 23.21 -54.30 27.76
N PRO A 196 21.95 -54.47 28.20
CA PRO A 196 21.54 -55.63 28.99
C PRO A 196 21.17 -56.79 28.05
N SER A 197 21.83 -57.95 28.16
CA SER A 197 21.34 -59.22 27.59
C SER A 197 22.19 -60.44 28.03
N ASN A 198 21.63 -61.18 29.00
CA ASN A 198 21.56 -62.64 29.14
C ASN A 198 22.78 -63.56 28.97
N GLY A 199 22.97 -64.45 29.97
CA GLY A 199 23.51 -65.79 29.74
C GLY A 199 23.77 -66.62 31.00
N THR A 200 22.81 -67.45 31.46
CA THR A 200 22.99 -68.90 31.72
C THR A 200 21.71 -69.58 32.27
N PRO A 201 21.27 -70.68 31.64
CA PRO A 201 20.92 -71.94 32.35
C PRO A 201 21.58 -73.17 31.67
N PRO A 202 21.52 -74.46 32.14
CA PRO A 202 21.01 -75.07 33.40
C PRO A 202 21.91 -76.19 34.06
N ASN A 203 21.53 -76.60 35.30
CA ASN A 203 21.53 -77.94 35.99
C ASN A 203 22.81 -78.79 36.26
N PRO A 204 22.81 -79.80 37.21
CA PRO A 204 21.70 -80.52 37.86
C PRO A 204 21.38 -80.18 39.33
#